data_AF-A0A822FNS9-F1
#
_entry.id   AF-A0A822FNS9-F1
#
_cell.length_a   1.000
_cell.length_b   1.000
_cell.length_c   1.000
_cell.angle_alpha   90.00
_cell.angle_beta   90.00
_cell.angle_gamma   90.00
#
_symmetry.space_group_name_H-M   'P 1'
#
loop_
_entity.id
_entity.type
_entity.pdbx_description
1 polymer ?
#
loop_
_entity_poly.entity_id
_entity_poly.type
_entity_poly.pdbx_seq_one_letter_code
_entity_poly.pdbx_strand_id
1 'polypeptide(L)'
;MRASSIDIHPNAKWSQNGITVAGGNGRGSETNQLGYPCGLYVDDDQTVYVADSGNHRIMEWKSGATNGKVVAGGNGEGNGAHQLHCPLDVIIDKESDSLI
;
A
#
# COMPACT_ATOMS: atom_id res chain seq x y z
N MET A 1 -24.97 6.06 -26.21
CA MET A 1 -24.60 4.78 -25.57
C MET A 1 -24.51 5.03 -24.07
N ARG A 2 -25.39 4.41 -23.27
CA ARG A 2 -25.38 4.56 -21.80
C ARG A 2 -24.48 3.46 -21.23
N ALA A 3 -23.50 3.82 -20.41
CA ALA A 3 -22.74 2.85 -19.63
C ALA A 3 -23.72 2.17 -18.65
N SER A 4 -23.80 0.84 -18.72
CA SER A 4 -24.54 0.03 -17.77
C SER A 4 -23.89 0.17 -16.38
N SER A 5 -24.72 0.45 -15.39
CA SER A 5 -24.34 0.51 -13.98
C SER A 5 -23.75 -0.84 -13.57
N ILE A 6 -22.50 -0.81 -13.14
CA ILE A 6 -21.92 -1.89 -12.35
C ILE A 6 -22.61 -1.88 -10.99
N ASP A 7 -23.17 -3.01 -10.56
CA ASP A 7 -23.82 -3.13 -9.25
C ASP A 7 -22.76 -3.01 -8.16
N ILE A 8 -22.65 -1.82 -7.57
CA ILE A 8 -21.83 -1.52 -6.39
C ILE A 8 -22.79 -1.39 -5.22
N HIS A 9 -22.39 -1.89 -4.04
CA HIS A 9 -23.18 -1.88 -2.80
C HIS A 9 -24.16 -0.69 -2.74
N PRO A 10 -25.47 -0.93 -2.52
CA PRO A 10 -26.54 0.04 -2.79
C PRO A 10 -26.46 1.37 -1.99
N ASN A 11 -25.52 1.49 -1.06
CA ASN A 11 -25.27 2.67 -0.22
C ASN A 11 -23.85 3.24 -0.32
N ALA A 12 -23.01 2.76 -1.25
CA ALA A 12 -21.65 3.23 -1.39
C ALA A 12 -21.63 4.67 -1.96
N LYS A 13 -21.23 5.64 -1.13
CA LYS A 13 -21.02 7.03 -1.53
C LYS A 13 -19.59 7.18 -2.05
N TRP A 14 -19.43 7.16 -3.37
CA TRP A 14 -18.14 7.40 -4.01
C TRP A 14 -17.95 8.90 -4.25
N SER A 15 -16.77 9.43 -3.92
CA SER A 15 -16.33 10.74 -4.42
C SER A 15 -16.15 10.64 -5.93
N GLN A 16 -16.61 11.65 -6.68
CA GLN A 16 -16.35 11.72 -8.13
C GLN A 16 -14.86 11.91 -8.46
N ASN A 17 -14.04 12.32 -7.48
CA ASN A 17 -12.61 12.51 -7.62
C ASN A 17 -11.86 11.54 -6.72
N GLY A 18 -10.96 10.74 -7.31
CA GLY A 18 -9.96 9.97 -6.58
C GLY A 18 -8.84 10.88 -6.06
N ILE A 19 -8.23 10.49 -4.94
CA ILE A 19 -7.03 11.14 -4.40
C ILE A 19 -5.90 10.11 -4.32
N THR A 20 -4.66 10.59 -4.46
CA THR A 20 -3.49 9.76 -4.19
C THR A 20 -3.28 9.66 -2.68
N VAL A 21 -3.19 8.43 -2.17
CA VAL A 21 -3.00 8.14 -0.74
C VAL A 21 -1.65 7.49 -0.43
N ALA A 22 -0.94 7.01 -1.45
CA ALA A 22 0.40 6.43 -1.35
C ALA A 22 1.18 6.71 -2.64
N GLY A 23 2.47 7.00 -2.53
CA GLY A 23 3.33 7.33 -3.67
C GLY A 23 2.95 8.66 -4.35
N GLY A 24 2.76 8.64 -5.67
CA GLY A 24 2.34 9.80 -6.46
C GLY A 24 3.46 10.68 -7.03
N ASN A 25 4.72 10.42 -6.67
CA ASN A 25 5.87 11.24 -7.06
C ASN A 25 6.78 10.53 -8.07
N GLY A 26 6.18 9.75 -8.96
CA GLY A 26 6.89 8.92 -9.93
C GLY A 26 7.41 7.61 -9.35
N ARG A 27 8.01 6.80 -10.23
CA ARG A 27 8.62 5.53 -9.86
C ARG A 27 9.99 5.76 -9.23
N GLY A 28 10.25 5.11 -8.09
CA GLY A 28 11.55 5.18 -7.43
C GLY A 28 11.53 4.59 -6.03
N SER A 29 12.58 4.85 -5.26
CA SER A 29 12.83 4.26 -3.94
C SER A 29 12.75 5.27 -2.78
N GLU A 30 12.48 6.55 -3.08
CA GLU A 30 12.26 7.55 -2.03
C GLU A 30 11.00 7.22 -1.21
N THR A 31 10.87 7.86 -0.05
CA THR A 31 9.75 7.58 0.88
C THR A 31 8.40 8.04 0.36
N ASN A 32 8.37 8.95 -0.62
CA ASN A 32 7.17 9.39 -1.34
C ASN A 32 6.98 8.74 -2.71
N GLN A 33 7.75 7.67 -3.01
CA GLN A 33 7.74 6.94 -4.27
C GLN A 33 7.48 5.44 -4.05
N LEU A 34 7.08 4.78 -5.14
CA LEU A 34 6.89 3.33 -5.21
C LEU A 34 7.64 2.80 -6.44
N GLY A 35 8.25 1.62 -6.33
CA GLY A 35 9.10 1.02 -7.36
C GLY A 35 8.33 0.06 -8.26
N TYR A 36 7.57 -0.85 -7.67
CA TYR A 36 6.64 -1.77 -8.33
C TYR A 36 5.66 -2.32 -7.28
N PRO A 37 4.61 -1.57 -6.91
CA PRO A 37 3.67 -2.00 -5.88
C PRO A 37 2.77 -3.14 -6.40
N CYS A 38 2.62 -4.23 -5.64
CA CYS A 38 1.84 -5.40 -6.05
C CYS A 38 0.57 -5.67 -5.22
N GLY A 39 0.58 -5.29 -3.94
CA GLY A 39 -0.52 -5.53 -3.03
C GLY A 39 -0.65 -4.40 -2.01
N LEU A 40 -1.85 -4.27 -1.44
CA LEU A 40 -2.13 -3.28 -0.42
C LEU A 40 -3.17 -3.76 0.57
N TYR A 41 -3.07 -3.25 1.79
CA TYR A 41 -4.06 -3.39 2.84
C TYR A 41 -4.44 -2.01 3.37
N VAL A 42 -5.71 -1.83 3.72
CA VAL A 42 -6.21 -0.61 4.36
C VAL A 42 -6.82 -0.99 5.70
N ASP A 43 -6.33 -0.39 6.78
CA ASP A 43 -6.89 -0.60 8.12
C ASP A 43 -8.08 0.33 8.41
N ASP A 44 -8.69 0.16 9.58
CA ASP A 44 -9.88 0.92 9.99
C ASP A 44 -9.56 2.41 10.26
N ASP A 45 -8.29 2.74 10.49
CA ASP A 45 -7.77 4.11 10.67
C ASP A 45 -7.42 4.79 9.32
N GLN A 46 -7.74 4.14 8.19
CA GLN A 46 -7.40 4.57 6.83
C GLN A 46 -5.88 4.66 6.58
N THR A 47 -5.08 3.89 7.32
CA THR A 47 -3.67 3.67 7.02
C THR A 47 -3.57 2.66 5.88
N VAL A 48 -2.77 3.00 4.87
CA VAL A 48 -2.51 2.15 3.71
C VAL A 48 -1.15 1.50 3.86
N TYR A 49 -1.12 0.18 3.84
CA TYR A 49 0.10 -0.60 3.76
C TYR A 49 0.25 -1.07 2.31
N VAL A 50 1.45 -0.94 1.75
CA VAL A 50 1.73 -1.32 0.36
C VAL A 50 2.94 -2.24 0.32
N ALA A 51 2.78 -3.36 -0.37
CA ALA A 51 3.89 -4.22 -0.76
C ALA A 51 4.58 -3.61 -1.99
N ASP A 52 5.70 -2.91 -1.76
CA ASP A 52 6.49 -2.23 -2.79
C ASP A 52 7.56 -3.19 -3.32
N SER A 53 7.12 -4.18 -4.10
CA SER A 53 7.89 -5.34 -4.55
C SER A 53 9.24 -4.96 -5.15
N GLY A 54 9.24 -3.93 -5.99
CA GLY A 54 10.44 -3.45 -6.69
C GLY A 54 11.51 -2.87 -5.79
N ASN A 55 11.14 -2.47 -4.57
CA ASN A 55 12.03 -1.93 -3.56
C ASN A 55 12.19 -2.89 -2.36
N HIS A 56 11.65 -4.11 -2.45
CA HIS A 56 11.80 -5.16 -1.44
C HIS A 56 11.42 -4.68 -0.03
N ARG A 57 10.28 -3.98 0.08
CA ARG A 57 9.83 -3.32 1.32
C ARG A 57 8.31 -3.30 1.45
N ILE A 58 7.83 -3.23 2.69
CA ILE A 58 6.45 -2.85 3.00
C ILE A 58 6.46 -1.41 3.51
N MET A 59 5.55 -0.60 2.96
CA MET A 59 5.43 0.82 3.27
C MET A 59 4.08 1.13 3.90
N GLU A 60 4.08 1.90 4.99
CA GLU A 60 2.92 2.44 5.68
C GLU A 60 2.68 3.90 5.26
N TRP A 61 1.46 4.24 4.88
CA TRP A 61 0.98 5.60 4.65
C TRP A 61 -0.23 5.91 5.51
N LYS A 62 -0.08 6.81 6.48
CA LYS A 62 -1.21 7.34 7.23
C LYS A 62 -2.06 8.25 6.35
N SER A 63 -3.35 8.35 6.66
CA SER A 63 -4.25 9.25 5.94
C SER A 63 -3.71 10.69 5.88
N GLY A 64 -3.61 11.23 4.66
CA GLY A 64 -3.06 12.57 4.40
C GLY A 64 -1.53 12.69 4.41
N ALA A 65 -0.78 11.61 4.62
CA ALA A 65 0.67 11.65 4.60
C ALA A 65 1.24 11.86 3.18
N THR A 66 2.28 12.68 3.07
CA THR A 66 3.00 12.92 1.80
C THR A 66 4.18 11.99 1.58
N ASN A 67 4.64 11.33 2.65
CA ASN A 67 5.72 10.33 2.65
C ASN A 67 5.24 9.10 3.41
N GLY A 68 5.68 7.93 2.97
CA GLY A 68 5.45 6.68 3.66
C GLY A 68 6.60 6.33 4.59
N LYS A 69 6.38 5.33 5.43
CA LYS A 69 7.34 4.80 6.38
C LYS A 69 7.61 3.33 6.04
N VAL A 70 8.87 2.94 5.96
CA VAL A 70 9.23 1.51 5.85
C VAL A 70 8.89 0.82 7.17
N VAL A 71 8.06 -0.21 7.12
CA VAL A 71 7.67 -1.01 8.31
C VAL A 71 8.23 -2.43 8.28
N ALA A 72 8.61 -2.92 7.10
CA ALA A 72 9.36 -4.17 6.93
C ALA A 72 10.21 -4.12 5.65
N GLY A 73 11.34 -4.85 5.63
CA GLY A 73 12.26 -4.88 4.48
C GLY A 73 13.02 -3.57 4.28
N GLY A 74 13.33 -3.24 3.02
CA GLY A 74 14.05 -2.02 2.64
C GLY A 74 15.57 -2.07 2.78
N ASN A 75 16.13 -3.19 3.24
CA ASN A 75 17.58 -3.41 3.40
C ASN A 75 18.15 -4.33 2.30
N GLY A 76 17.64 -4.16 1.08
CA GLY A 76 17.93 -5.01 -0.06
C GLY A 76 17.12 -6.31 -0.07
N GLU A 77 17.18 -6.99 -1.20
CA GLU A 77 16.55 -8.29 -1.41
C GLU A 77 17.19 -9.37 -0.55
N GLY A 78 16.38 -10.22 0.08
CA GLY A 78 16.88 -11.44 0.72
C GLY A 78 15.97 -12.01 1.80
N ASN A 79 16.52 -12.99 2.52
CA ASN A 79 15.85 -13.74 3.59
C ASN A 79 16.40 -13.38 4.98
N GLY A 80 17.21 -12.32 5.10
CA GLY A 80 17.68 -11.82 6.39
C GLY A 80 16.54 -11.23 7.23
N ALA A 81 16.75 -11.10 8.54
CA ALA A 81 15.71 -10.67 9.48
C ALA A 81 15.08 -9.29 9.19
N HIS A 82 15.75 -8.45 8.39
CA HIS A 82 15.27 -7.13 7.98
C HIS A 82 15.22 -6.95 6.45
N GLN A 83 15.24 -8.06 5.72
CA GLN A 83 15.13 -8.10 4.26
C GLN A 83 13.81 -8.73 3.85
N LEU A 84 13.35 -8.37 2.67
CA LEU A 84 12.25 -9.06 1.98
C LEU A 84 12.70 -9.38 0.57
N HIS A 85 12.01 -10.29 -0.09
CA HIS A 85 12.26 -10.61 -1.48
C HIS A 85 10.95 -10.52 -2.25
N CYS A 86 10.78 -9.42 -3.02
CA CYS A 86 9.64 -9.19 -3.89
C CYS A 86 8.29 -9.45 -3.19
N PRO A 87 8.02 -8.79 -2.05
CA PRO A 87 6.75 -9.01 -1.33
C PRO A 87 5.58 -8.71 -2.26
N LEU A 88 4.68 -9.66 -2.45
CA LEU A 88 3.59 -9.53 -3.43
C LEU A 88 2.33 -8.92 -2.81
N ASP A 89 2.11 -9.20 -1.53
CA ASP A 89 0.93 -8.79 -0.80
C ASP A 89 1.31 -8.42 0.62
N VAL A 90 0.38 -7.78 1.32
CA VAL A 90 0.49 -7.46 2.75
C VAL A 90 -0.85 -7.72 3.41
N ILE A 91 -0.83 -8.47 4.51
CA ILE A 91 -1.98 -8.63 5.39
C ILE A 91 -1.60 -8.24 6.81
N ILE A 92 -2.55 -7.65 7.53
CA ILE A 92 -2.38 -7.28 8.95
C ILE A 92 -3.21 -8.26 9.78
N ASP A 93 -2.56 -8.94 10.71
CA ASP A 93 -3.27 -9.65 11.78
C ASP A 93 -3.68 -8.65 12.87
N LYS A 94 -4.98 -8.32 12.91
CA LYS A 94 -5.55 -7.39 13.87
C LYS A 94 -5.53 -7.88 15.33
N GLU A 95 -5.26 -9.17 15.58
CA GLU A 95 -5.17 -9.69 16.95
C GLU A 95 -3.75 -9.61 17.54
N SER A 96 -2.73 -9.41 16.69
CA SER A 96 -1.31 -9.48 17.09
C SER A 96 -0.44 -8.29 16.61
N ASP A 97 -0.99 -7.30 15.90
CA ASP A 97 -0.24 -6.20 15.25
C ASP A 97 0.93 -6.68 14.36
N SER A 98 0.88 -7.94 13.91
CA SER A 98 1.96 -8.57 13.17
C SER A 98 1.65 -8.50 11.66
N LEU A 99 2.60 -7.92 10.91
CA LEU A 99 2.66 -7.97 9.45
C LEU A 99 3.05 -9.39 9.03
N ILE A 100 2.22 -10.04 8.23
CA ILE A 100 2.49 -11.35 7.62
C ILE A 100 2.55 -11.25 6.10
#